data_AF-A0A7H4M259-F1
#
_entry.id   AF-A0A7H4M259-F1
#
_cell.length_a   1.000
_cell.length_b   1.000
_cell.length_c   1.000
_cell.angle_alpha   90.00
_cell.angle_beta   90.00
_cell.angle_gamma   90.00
#
_symmetry.space_group_name_H-M   'P 1'
#
loop_
_entity.id
_entity.type
_entity.pdbx_description
1 polymer ?
#
loop_
_entity_poly.entity_id
_entity_poly.type
_entity_poly.pdbx_seq_one_letter_code
_entity_poly.pdbx_strand_id
1 'polypeptide(L)' 'MELLLLSNSTLPGKAWLEHALPTIAGQLNAVVLRIHPFCPGDANLG' A
#
# COMPACT_ATOMS: atom_id res chain seq x y z
N MET A 1 -7.70 12.51 -11.10
CA MET A 1 -6.63 11.57 -10.73
C MET A 1 -7.12 10.85 -9.49
N GLU A 2 -7.42 9.55 -9.57
CA GLU A 2 -7.81 8.75 -8.40
C GLU A 2 -6.54 8.29 -7.68
N LEU A 3 -6.40 8.61 -6.39
CA LEU A 3 -5.23 8.27 -5.58
C LEU A 3 -5.69 7.55 -4.31
N LEU A 4 -5.20 6.33 -4.08
CA LEU A 4 -5.47 5.56 -2.86
C LEU A 4 -4.37 5.82 -1.83
N LEU A 5 -4.70 6.52 -0.76
CA LEU A 5 -3.79 6.76 0.37
C LEU A 5 -4.17 5.84 1.53
N LEU A 6 -3.36 4.82 1.77
CA LEU A 6 -3.52 3.90 2.90
C LEU A 6 -2.71 4.39 4.09
N SER A 7 -3.33 4.46 5.27
CA SER A 7 -2.64 4.87 6.50
C SER A 7 -1.74 3.78 7.09
N ASN A 8 -2.01 2.51 6.78
CA ASN A 8 -1.23 1.37 7.25
C ASN A 8 -1.27 0.25 6.20
N SER A 9 -0.20 -0.54 6.10
CA SER A 9 -0.12 -1.69 5.22
C SER A 9 -0.77 -2.96 5.77
N THR A 10 -0.87 -3.12 7.09
CA THR A 10 -1.35 -4.35 7.74
C THR A 10 -2.26 -4.02 8.91
N LEU A 11 -3.44 -4.64 8.95
CA LEU A 11 -4.33 -4.57 10.11
C LEU A 11 -4.02 -5.72 11.06
N PRO A 12 -4.20 -5.54 12.38
CA PRO A 12 -3.99 -6.61 13.35
C PRO A 12 -4.89 -7.81 13.02
N GLY A 13 -4.27 -8.99 12.88
CA GLY A 13 -4.97 -10.23 12.51
C GLY A 13 -5.26 -10.40 11.02
N LYS A 14 -4.76 -9.51 10.15
CA LYS A 14 -4.85 -9.62 8.68
C LYS A 14 -3.47 -9.72 8.04
N ALA A 15 -3.42 -10.31 6.85
CA ALA A 15 -2.21 -10.33 6.04
C ALA A 15 -1.89 -8.92 5.49
N TRP A 16 -0.65 -8.74 5.06
CA TRP A 16 -0.18 -7.49 4.44
C TRP A 16 -1.04 -7.13 3.23
N LEU A 17 -1.46 -5.86 3.16
CA LEU A 17 -2.36 -5.27 2.16
C LEU A 17 -3.73 -5.94 1.99
N GLU A 18 -4.08 -6.97 2.77
CA GLU A 18 -5.30 -7.76 2.60
C GLU A 18 -6.57 -6.89 2.62
N HIS A 19 -6.59 -5.87 3.47
CA HIS A 19 -7.71 -4.93 3.59
C HIS A 19 -7.78 -3.91 2.45
N ALA A 20 -6.66 -3.66 1.77
CA ALA A 20 -6.55 -2.71 0.69
C ALA A 20 -6.75 -3.35 -0.68
N LEU A 21 -6.51 -4.67 -0.82
CA LEU A 21 -6.71 -5.41 -2.07
C LEU A 21 -8.10 -5.20 -2.69
N PRO A 22 -9.22 -5.22 -1.94
CA PRO A 22 -10.55 -4.98 -2.51
C PRO A 22 -10.70 -3.56 -3.06
N THR A 23 -10.15 -2.56 -2.37
CA THR A 23 -10.22 -1.15 -2.79
C THR A 23 -9.31 -0.90 -3.99
N ILE A 24 -8.12 -1.48 -3.99
CA ILE A 24 -7.19 -1.47 -5.13
C ILE A 24 -7.88 -2.10 -6.34
N ALA A 25 -8.50 -3.28 -6.22
CA ALA A 25 -9.20 -3.94 -7.32
C ALA A 25 -10.36 -3.12 -7.90
N GLY A 26 -11.08 -2.36 -7.07
CA GLY A 26 -12.14 -1.45 -7.51
C GLY A 26 -11.65 -0.21 -8.24
N GLN A 27 -10.39 0.20 -8.03
CA GLN A 27 -9.78 1.39 -8.62
C GLN A 27 -8.79 1.09 -9.76
N LEU A 28 -8.28 -0.14 -9.87
CA LEU A 28 -7.36 -0.55 -10.91
C LEU A 28 -8.07 -0.76 -12.26
N ASN A 29 -8.26 0.33 -13.01
CA ASN A 29 -8.57 0.27 -14.44
C ASN A 29 -7.31 -0.09 -15.25
N ALA A 30 -6.84 -1.34 -15.15
CA ALA A 30 -5.71 -1.92 -15.90
C ALA A 30 -4.46 -1.04 -16.00
N VAL A 31 -3.73 -0.82 -14.90
CA VAL A 31 -2.48 -0.04 -14.90
C VAL A 31 -1.34 -0.86 -14.31
N VAL A 32 -0.21 -0.88 -15.04
CA VAL A 32 1.08 -1.41 -14.59
C VAL A 32 1.43 -0.78 -13.23
N LEU A 33 1.39 -1.58 -12.16
CA LEU A 33 1.74 -1.15 -10.81
C LEU A 33 3.25 -0.94 -10.72
N ARG A 34 3.71 0.30 -10.85
CA ARG A 34 5.09 0.67 -10.54
C ARG A 34 5.24 0.77 -9.02
N ILE A 35 5.78 -0.28 -8.41
CA ILE A 35 6.10 -0.29 -6.98
C ILE A 35 7.35 0.57 -6.76
N HIS A 36 7.22 1.60 -5.91
CA HIS A 36 8.36 2.33 -5.35
C HIS A 36 8.65 1.81 -3.95
N PRO A 37 9.71 1.00 -3.77
CA PRO A 37 10.15 0.64 -2.43
C PRO A 37 10.82 1.87 -1.81
N PHE A 38 10.08 2.60 -0.98
CA PHE A 38 10.68 3.55 -0.04
C PHE A 38 10.15 3.23 1.36
N CYS A 39 10.96 2.50 2.11
CA CYS A 39 10.74 2.21 3.52
C CYS A 39 11.61 3.16 4.35
N PRO A 40 11.05 4.21 4.99
CA PRO A 40 11.81 5.15 5.82
C PRO A 40 12.27 4.58 7.18
N GLY A 41 12.01 3.29 7.46
CA GLY A 41 12.32 2.64 8.74
C GLY A 41 13.80 2.38 9.01
N ASP A 42 14.66 2.42 7.99
CA ASP A 42 16.12 2.29 8.14
C ASP A 42 16.83 3.64 8.39
N ALA A 43 16.08 4.74 8.51
CA ALA A 43 16.61 6.04 8.91
C ALA A 43 16.69 6.16 10.45
N ASN A 44 17.30 5.17 11.12
CA ASN A 44 17.77 5.35 12.49
C ASN A 44 19.12 6.09 12.42
N LEU A 45 19.06 7.40 12.26
CA LEU A 45 20.18 8.29 12.57
C LEU A 45 20.27 8.38 14.11
N GLY A 46 21.04 7.48 14.69
CA GLY A 46 21.42 7.43 16.10
C GLY A 46 22.79 6.81 16.24
#